data_AF-A0A7G4RCW8-F1
#
_entry.id   AF-A0A7G4RCW8-F1
#
_cell.length_a   1.000
_cell.length_b   1.000
_cell.length_c   1.000
_cell.angle_alpha   90.00
_cell.angle_beta   90.00
_cell.angle_gamma   90.00
#
_symmetry.space_group_name_H-M   'P 1'
#
loop_
_entity.id
_entity.type
_entity.pdbx_description
1 polymer ?
#
loop_
_entity_poly.entity_id
_entity_poly.type
_entity_poly.pdbx_seq_one_letter_code
_entity_poly.pdbx_strand_id
1 'polypeptide(L)'
;MVGPVAPAVRQMDNYGEEVSNAFDDAENEFFSSGKHFMKDDVINLISKSGYFRVDSYENTSAIDRHYVVFFFNKKNYDMTKNPEVFEVHGTLAQRYIELHRNQPNITDFPIDNDRPLKVDSNYVISVESESALVWSNATNKVTQRKYSEYKPANENTLVAFTEEYPITDTNINFKNWKNSNLQSLSTRGAGRPTQILLHETAGMNMDASAAFNVPAHFLIGNIKDNKGTIFQMVDIAANVPHGEITNSRAIGIEFVNAPFDIWEQVQDPNNPQRSIDKIPRVKSNFGLTSSTQGIYLHVEKINIKDVTINKPVQFIPLEFSDVEENGFFEVKIPEDKLLNKTALLAFKINGKEIAIEKDKIVTIQYCKPGKFEHLKYLVELLYGNDLIKDADFEEGEFWKGVYYDPEQDKTFYIYQKLFTETITTTVNPAGKMIKKMIMHFTISLVEPCIFCHAQIGHHVDGYLQGLYLYLRIYEELSIKATLQYMIFFLTSEKTSAEKIPLELSEETTVTRTSEINSATNAETNIDIQFSKPVSPAIIKINNFLEIDIDAAKAKFP
;
A
#
# COMPACT_ATOMS: atom_id res chain seq x y z
N MET A 1 31.27 -54.78 7.59
CA MET A 1 31.31 -53.36 7.25
C MET A 1 30.59 -53.21 5.93
N VAL A 2 29.39 -52.63 5.94
CA VAL A 2 28.67 -52.26 4.73
C VAL A 2 29.01 -50.80 4.49
N GLY A 3 29.61 -50.49 3.34
CA GLY A 3 29.96 -49.11 2.97
C GLY A 3 28.72 -48.22 2.82
N PRO A 4 28.90 -46.90 2.68
CA PRO A 4 27.78 -45.98 2.48
C PRO A 4 26.98 -46.41 1.26
N VAL A 5 25.68 -46.62 1.45
CA VAL A 5 24.73 -46.87 0.36
C VAL A 5 24.67 -45.61 -0.49
N ALA A 6 24.87 -45.74 -1.81
CA ALA A 6 24.72 -44.61 -2.73
C ALA A 6 23.33 -43.97 -2.54
N PRO A 7 23.22 -42.62 -2.53
CA PRO A 7 21.93 -41.96 -2.39
C PRO A 7 20.93 -42.52 -3.43
N ALA A 8 19.68 -42.73 -3.02
CA ALA A 8 18.63 -43.08 -3.97
C ALA A 8 18.55 -42.01 -5.06
N VAL A 9 18.50 -42.42 -6.34
CA VAL A 9 18.34 -41.51 -7.48
C VAL A 9 17.14 -40.60 -7.21
N ARG A 10 17.33 -39.28 -7.28
CA ARG A 10 16.26 -38.32 -7.00
C ARG A 10 15.14 -38.53 -8.00
N GLN A 11 13.89 -38.52 -7.53
CA GLN A 11 12.74 -38.67 -8.41
C GLN A 11 12.61 -37.52 -9.42
N MET A 12 13.13 -36.33 -9.08
CA MET A 12 13.19 -35.23 -10.05
C MET A 12 14.06 -35.58 -11.26
N ASP A 13 15.12 -36.37 -11.11
CA ASP A 13 16.08 -36.71 -12.17
C ASP A 13 15.65 -37.95 -12.98
N ASN A 14 14.47 -38.50 -12.69
CA ASN A 14 13.98 -39.74 -13.29
C ASN A 14 12.96 -39.46 -14.39
N TYR A 15 13.45 -39.03 -15.55
CA TYR A 15 12.66 -38.75 -16.74
C TYR A 15 13.37 -39.22 -18.03
N GLY A 16 12.61 -39.38 -19.11
CA GLY A 16 13.13 -39.87 -20.41
C GLY A 16 13.92 -38.83 -21.20
N GLU A 17 14.55 -39.27 -22.29
CA GLU A 17 15.43 -38.46 -23.15
C GLU A 17 14.76 -37.18 -23.67
N GLU A 18 13.47 -37.24 -24.01
CA GLU A 18 12.71 -36.09 -24.51
C GLU A 18 12.56 -34.97 -23.45
N VAL A 19 12.40 -35.34 -22.18
CA VAL A 19 12.34 -34.40 -21.05
C VAL A 19 13.74 -33.89 -20.71
N SER A 20 14.75 -34.76 -20.79
CA SER A 20 16.14 -34.36 -20.58
C SER A 20 16.58 -33.32 -21.60
N ASN A 21 16.33 -33.56 -22.89
CA ASN A 21 16.70 -32.64 -23.96
C ASN A 21 15.97 -31.31 -23.82
N ALA A 22 14.69 -31.32 -23.44
CA ALA A 22 13.92 -30.09 -23.21
C ALA A 22 14.49 -29.24 -22.08
N PHE A 23 14.91 -29.88 -20.99
CA PHE A 23 15.58 -29.17 -19.91
C PHE A 23 16.98 -28.70 -20.31
N ASP A 24 17.74 -29.51 -21.06
CA ASP A 24 19.07 -29.13 -21.54
C ASP A 24 18.98 -27.91 -22.48
N ASP A 25 17.97 -27.86 -23.35
CA ASP A 25 17.72 -26.72 -24.24
C ASP A 25 17.35 -25.45 -23.44
N ALA A 26 16.47 -25.56 -22.45
CA ALA A 26 16.09 -24.43 -21.58
C ALA A 26 17.25 -23.94 -20.70
N GLU A 27 18.04 -24.85 -20.12
CA GLU A 27 19.23 -24.56 -19.31
C GLU A 27 20.30 -23.85 -20.16
N ASN A 28 20.55 -24.34 -21.38
CA ASN A 28 21.48 -23.72 -22.32
C ASN A 28 21.01 -22.33 -22.78
N GLU A 29 19.71 -22.13 -23.00
CA GLU A 29 19.14 -20.83 -23.32
C GLU A 29 19.32 -19.84 -22.17
N PHE A 30 18.96 -20.25 -20.94
CA PHE A 30 19.03 -19.41 -19.75
C PHE A 30 20.46 -19.00 -19.39
N PHE A 31 21.41 -19.93 -19.46
CA PHE A 31 22.81 -19.70 -19.10
C PHE A 31 23.70 -19.24 -20.27
N SER A 32 23.13 -19.01 -21.45
CA SER A 32 23.83 -18.51 -22.66
C SER A 32 24.62 -17.21 -22.43
N SER A 33 24.26 -16.44 -21.40
CA SER A 33 24.96 -15.22 -20.96
C SER A 33 26.31 -15.45 -20.25
N GLY A 34 26.71 -16.72 -20.02
CA GLY A 34 28.01 -17.08 -19.46
C GLY A 34 28.08 -17.09 -17.94
N LYS A 35 26.94 -17.17 -17.24
CA LYS A 35 26.90 -17.33 -15.78
C LYS A 35 27.39 -18.72 -15.40
N HIS A 36 28.32 -18.80 -14.45
CA HIS A 36 28.66 -20.09 -13.84
C HIS A 36 27.48 -20.57 -12.99
N PHE A 37 27.03 -21.79 -13.28
CA PHE A 37 25.97 -22.46 -12.53
C PHE A 37 26.44 -23.84 -12.09
N MET A 38 25.76 -24.35 -11.06
CA MET A 38 25.96 -25.69 -10.52
C MET A 38 24.60 -26.29 -10.22
N LYS A 39 24.40 -27.53 -10.67
CA LYS A 39 23.21 -28.33 -10.33
C LYS A 39 23.11 -28.46 -8.81
N ASP A 40 21.95 -28.16 -8.25
CA ASP A 40 21.77 -28.31 -6.80
C ASP A 40 21.29 -29.73 -6.50
N ASP A 41 22.25 -30.60 -6.16
CA ASP A 41 22.03 -32.03 -5.91
C ASP A 41 21.27 -32.31 -4.59
N VAL A 42 21.03 -31.30 -3.75
CA VAL A 42 20.43 -31.46 -2.40
C VAL A 42 18.93 -31.21 -2.43
N ILE A 43 18.43 -30.46 -3.39
CA ILE A 43 16.99 -30.16 -3.53
C ILE A 43 16.30 -31.36 -4.21
N ASN A 44 15.10 -31.71 -3.74
CA ASN A 44 14.21 -32.68 -4.39
C ASN A 44 12.78 -32.11 -4.49
N LEU A 45 12.25 -31.95 -5.70
CA LEU A 45 10.91 -31.45 -5.96
C LEU A 45 10.17 -32.52 -6.77
N ILE A 46 9.03 -32.98 -6.24
CA ILE A 46 8.26 -34.07 -6.85
C ILE A 46 6.87 -33.56 -7.17
N SER A 47 6.50 -33.55 -8.45
CA SER A 47 5.16 -33.18 -8.91
C SER A 47 4.41 -34.40 -9.46
N LYS A 48 3.07 -34.37 -9.34
CA LYS A 48 2.17 -35.32 -10.02
C LYS A 48 1.89 -34.95 -11.47
N SER A 49 2.11 -33.69 -11.84
CA SER A 49 1.77 -33.11 -13.15
C SER A 49 2.99 -32.94 -14.08
N GLY A 50 4.20 -33.18 -13.58
CA GLY A 50 5.42 -32.92 -14.36
C GLY A 50 6.72 -33.28 -13.64
N TYR A 51 7.83 -32.81 -14.19
CA TYR A 51 9.19 -33.01 -13.68
C TYR A 51 9.85 -31.67 -13.38
N PHE A 52 10.82 -31.65 -12.46
CA PHE A 52 11.58 -30.46 -12.10
C PHE A 52 13.07 -30.63 -12.39
N ARG A 53 13.75 -29.52 -12.67
CA ARG A 53 15.22 -29.40 -12.60
C ARG A 53 15.55 -28.11 -11.84
N VAL A 54 16.57 -28.15 -10.99
CA VAL A 54 16.97 -27.00 -10.17
C VAL A 54 18.47 -26.79 -10.23
N ASP A 55 18.86 -25.61 -10.67
CA ASP A 55 20.25 -25.19 -10.74
C ASP A 55 20.46 -23.94 -9.88
N SER A 56 21.70 -23.74 -9.45
CA SER A 56 22.11 -22.56 -8.69
C SER A 56 23.19 -21.80 -9.45
N TYR A 57 23.18 -20.47 -9.38
CA TYR A 57 24.15 -19.63 -10.08
C TYR A 57 24.58 -18.44 -9.21
N GLU A 58 25.78 -17.92 -9.47
CA GLU A 58 26.31 -16.77 -8.75
C GLU A 58 25.72 -15.47 -9.30
N ASN A 59 25.24 -14.58 -8.42
CA ASN A 59 24.79 -13.24 -8.78
C ASN A 59 25.74 -12.18 -8.22
N THR A 60 26.57 -11.59 -9.07
CA THR A 60 27.50 -10.45 -8.81
C THR A 60 28.50 -10.57 -7.63
N SER A 61 28.31 -11.51 -6.70
CA SER A 61 29.11 -11.82 -5.51
C SER A 61 28.95 -13.32 -5.17
N ALA A 62 30.02 -13.99 -4.75
CA ALA A 62 30.02 -15.43 -4.43
C ALA A 62 29.17 -15.79 -3.18
N ILE A 63 28.67 -14.79 -2.46
CA ILE A 63 27.87 -14.95 -1.23
C ILE A 63 26.36 -14.94 -1.56
N ASP A 64 25.96 -14.42 -2.72
CA ASP A 64 24.57 -14.27 -3.14
C ASP A 64 24.20 -15.38 -4.15
N ARG A 65 23.76 -16.51 -3.60
CA ARG A 65 23.47 -17.72 -4.37
C ARG A 65 22.03 -17.69 -4.85
N HIS A 66 21.86 -17.50 -6.16
CA HIS A 66 20.55 -17.53 -6.79
C HIS A 66 20.19 -18.94 -7.27
N TYR A 67 18.89 -19.17 -7.40
CA TYR A 67 18.35 -20.42 -7.94
C TYR A 67 17.64 -20.19 -9.26
N VAL A 68 17.55 -21.24 -10.08
CA VAL A 68 16.58 -21.38 -11.16
C VAL A 68 15.86 -22.72 -10.98
N VAL A 69 14.55 -22.71 -11.11
CA VAL A 69 13.69 -23.89 -11.04
C VAL A 69 12.99 -24.02 -12.38
N PHE A 70 13.33 -25.09 -13.11
CA PHE A 70 12.68 -25.49 -14.35
C PHE A 70 11.58 -26.51 -14.07
N PHE A 71 10.47 -26.44 -14.81
CA PHE A 71 9.36 -27.37 -14.73
C PHE A 71 8.91 -27.85 -16.11
N PHE A 72 8.92 -29.16 -16.31
CA PHE A 72 8.38 -29.81 -17.51
C PHE A 72 6.96 -30.30 -17.24
N ASN A 73 5.97 -29.79 -17.98
CA ASN A 73 4.58 -30.19 -17.79
C ASN A 73 4.26 -31.48 -18.56
N LYS A 74 4.24 -32.62 -17.85
CA LYS A 74 3.98 -33.94 -18.43
C LYS A 74 2.59 -34.03 -19.06
N LYS A 75 1.58 -33.44 -18.42
CA LYS A 75 0.20 -33.47 -18.95
C LYS A 75 0.11 -32.76 -20.31
N ASN A 76 0.77 -31.61 -20.44
CA ASN A 76 0.82 -30.88 -21.70
C ASN A 76 1.55 -31.68 -22.78
N TYR A 77 2.73 -32.20 -22.45
CA TYR A 77 3.51 -33.04 -23.36
C TYR A 77 2.73 -34.27 -23.85
N ASP A 78 2.03 -34.96 -22.96
CA ASP A 78 1.23 -36.12 -23.30
C ASP A 78 0.13 -35.78 -24.33
N MET A 79 -0.41 -34.55 -24.27
CA MET A 79 -1.49 -34.05 -25.13
C MET A 79 -0.98 -33.48 -26.46
N THR A 80 0.07 -32.66 -26.46
CA THR A 80 0.52 -31.87 -27.61
C THR A 80 1.73 -32.47 -28.31
N LYS A 81 2.46 -33.37 -27.64
CA LYS A 81 3.78 -33.86 -28.04
C LYS A 81 4.81 -32.73 -28.21
N ASN A 82 4.57 -31.57 -27.60
CA ASN A 82 5.52 -30.47 -27.54
C ASN A 82 6.25 -30.48 -26.19
N PRO A 83 7.57 -30.74 -26.17
CA PRO A 83 8.33 -30.73 -24.93
C PRO A 83 8.57 -29.29 -24.46
N GLU A 84 7.71 -28.80 -23.58
CA GLU A 84 7.78 -27.44 -23.02
C GLU A 84 8.32 -27.44 -21.59
N VAL A 85 9.26 -26.55 -21.33
CA VAL A 85 9.85 -26.29 -20.01
C VAL A 85 9.55 -24.85 -19.61
N PHE A 86 9.02 -24.69 -18.39
CA PHE A 86 8.79 -23.41 -17.75
C PHE A 86 9.92 -23.13 -16.76
N GLU A 87 10.23 -21.87 -16.47
CA GLU A 87 11.29 -21.51 -15.53
C GLU A 87 10.92 -20.34 -14.62
N VAL A 88 11.43 -20.37 -13.39
CA VAL A 88 11.48 -19.23 -12.46
C VAL A 88 12.89 -19.13 -11.88
N HIS A 89 13.40 -17.92 -11.60
CA HIS A 89 14.78 -17.76 -11.17
C HIS A 89 14.99 -16.61 -10.16
N GLY A 90 16.19 -16.51 -9.59
CA GLY A 90 16.57 -15.54 -8.57
C GLY A 90 15.89 -15.79 -7.22
N THR A 91 15.50 -14.71 -6.54
CA THR A 91 14.87 -14.76 -5.21
C THR A 91 13.53 -15.48 -5.21
N LEU A 92 12.80 -15.46 -6.33
CA LEU A 92 11.53 -16.19 -6.49
C LEU A 92 11.74 -17.70 -6.49
N ALA A 93 12.75 -18.17 -7.22
CA ALA A 93 13.14 -19.58 -7.19
C ALA A 93 13.63 -19.99 -5.80
N GLN A 94 14.40 -19.14 -5.13
CA GLN A 94 14.84 -19.38 -3.76
C GLN A 94 13.65 -19.53 -2.81
N ARG A 95 12.66 -18.64 -2.88
CA ARG A 95 11.45 -18.70 -2.05
C ARG A 95 10.59 -19.93 -2.37
N TYR A 96 10.45 -20.28 -3.64
CA TYR A 96 9.77 -21.50 -4.07
C TYR A 96 10.44 -22.74 -3.48
N ILE A 97 11.77 -22.79 -3.52
CA ILE A 97 12.56 -23.85 -2.90
C ILE A 97 12.35 -23.86 -1.38
N GLU A 98 12.38 -22.73 -0.68
CA GLU A 98 12.12 -22.69 0.77
C GLU A 98 10.77 -23.31 1.16
N LEU A 99 9.74 -23.08 0.36
CA LEU A 99 8.39 -23.58 0.61
C LEU A 99 8.22 -25.06 0.24
N HIS A 100 8.83 -25.50 -0.85
CA HIS A 100 8.52 -26.80 -1.47
C HIS A 100 9.68 -27.80 -1.46
N ARG A 101 10.88 -27.41 -0.98
CA ARG A 101 12.05 -28.29 -0.94
C ARG A 101 11.74 -29.60 -0.23
N ASN A 102 12.04 -30.68 -0.91
CA ASN A 102 11.89 -32.06 -0.43
C ASN A 102 10.44 -32.46 -0.11
N GLN A 103 9.46 -31.70 -0.61
CA GLN A 103 8.04 -32.04 -0.48
C GLN A 103 7.58 -32.97 -1.61
N PRO A 104 6.77 -34.00 -1.31
CA PRO A 104 6.15 -34.83 -2.33
C PRO A 104 4.88 -34.20 -2.89
N ASN A 105 4.55 -34.50 -4.15
CA ASN A 105 3.26 -34.20 -4.78
C ASN A 105 2.89 -32.71 -4.86
N ILE A 106 3.86 -31.85 -5.14
CA ILE A 106 3.65 -30.42 -5.35
C ILE A 106 2.67 -30.22 -6.51
N THR A 107 1.54 -29.56 -6.25
CA THR A 107 0.50 -29.24 -7.24
C THR A 107 0.68 -27.85 -7.85
N ASP A 108 1.45 -26.99 -7.17
CA ASP A 108 1.48 -25.56 -7.39
C ASP A 108 2.88 -25.22 -7.93
N PHE A 109 3.05 -25.27 -9.25
CA PHE A 109 4.00 -24.38 -9.90
C PHE A 109 3.23 -23.07 -10.13
N PRO A 110 3.72 -21.90 -9.71
CA PRO A 110 2.95 -20.67 -9.78
C PRO A 110 2.70 -20.32 -11.26
N ILE A 111 1.51 -20.69 -11.73
CA ILE A 111 0.87 -20.13 -12.91
C ILE A 111 -0.52 -19.75 -12.43
N ASP A 112 -0.62 -18.64 -11.70
CA ASP A 112 -1.90 -18.09 -11.27
C ASP A 112 -2.20 -16.85 -12.11
N ASN A 113 -2.69 -17.08 -13.33
CA ASN A 113 -3.62 -16.21 -14.08
C ASN A 113 -3.81 -16.75 -15.50
N ASP A 114 -4.90 -17.48 -15.65
CA ASP A 114 -5.18 -18.44 -16.70
C ASP A 114 -5.97 -17.79 -17.86
N ARG A 115 -5.43 -17.70 -19.09
CA ARG A 115 -6.18 -17.27 -20.29
C ARG A 115 -6.38 -18.38 -21.33
N PRO A 116 -7.63 -18.66 -21.79
CA PRO A 116 -7.87 -19.69 -22.79
C PRO A 116 -7.34 -19.32 -24.18
N LEU A 117 -6.71 -20.29 -24.87
CA LEU A 117 -6.23 -20.13 -26.24
C LEU A 117 -7.39 -19.84 -27.20
N LYS A 118 -7.21 -18.85 -28.10
CA LYS A 118 -8.24 -18.41 -29.07
C LYS A 118 -8.76 -19.51 -30.01
N VAL A 119 -8.03 -20.63 -30.11
CA VAL A 119 -8.31 -21.73 -31.04
C VAL A 119 -8.85 -22.97 -30.33
N ASP A 120 -8.68 -23.10 -29.01
CA ASP A 120 -9.18 -24.22 -28.20
C ASP A 120 -9.33 -23.78 -26.74
N SER A 121 -10.58 -23.75 -26.26
CA SER A 121 -10.95 -23.27 -24.93
C SER A 121 -10.53 -24.20 -23.77
N ASN A 122 -9.91 -25.34 -24.07
CA ASN A 122 -9.48 -26.32 -23.06
C ASN A 122 -8.02 -26.15 -22.59
N TYR A 123 -7.27 -25.21 -23.17
CA TYR A 123 -5.86 -24.94 -22.84
C TYR A 123 -5.66 -23.50 -22.37
N VAL A 124 -4.73 -23.31 -21.44
CA VAL A 124 -4.60 -22.06 -20.67
C VAL A 124 -3.13 -21.64 -20.51
N ILE A 125 -2.82 -20.35 -20.68
CA ILE A 125 -1.46 -19.76 -20.65
C ILE A 125 -1.39 -18.59 -19.65
N SER A 126 -0.27 -18.47 -18.92
CA SER A 126 0.07 -17.38 -17.98
C SER A 126 0.47 -16.10 -18.72
N VAL A 127 -0.10 -14.94 -18.38
CA VAL A 127 0.19 -13.64 -19.04
C VAL A 127 0.19 -12.51 -18.01
N GLU A 128 1.33 -12.16 -17.41
CA GLU A 128 1.32 -11.10 -16.36
C GLU A 128 2.08 -9.80 -16.67
N SER A 129 2.96 -9.71 -17.69
CA SER A 129 3.49 -8.39 -18.13
C SER A 129 4.40 -8.48 -19.37
N GLU A 130 4.15 -7.66 -20.39
CA GLU A 130 5.07 -7.48 -21.54
C GLU A 130 6.38 -6.75 -21.16
N SER A 131 6.52 -6.36 -19.88
CA SER A 131 7.70 -5.66 -19.39
C SER A 131 7.89 -5.77 -17.87
N ALA A 132 9.14 -5.75 -17.39
CA ALA A 132 9.43 -5.52 -15.97
C ALA A 132 9.95 -4.10 -15.76
N LEU A 133 9.63 -3.54 -14.60
CA LEU A 133 10.27 -2.32 -14.13
C LEU A 133 11.54 -2.71 -13.39
N VAL A 134 12.68 -2.17 -13.80
CA VAL A 134 13.98 -2.48 -13.20
C VAL A 134 14.54 -1.23 -12.56
N TRP A 135 14.80 -1.32 -11.25
CA TRP A 135 15.54 -0.32 -10.50
C TRP A 135 17.03 -0.43 -10.80
N SER A 136 17.66 0.64 -11.29
CA SER A 136 19.11 0.72 -11.34
C SER A 136 19.63 1.51 -10.15
N ASN A 137 20.26 0.84 -9.18
CA ASN A 137 20.88 1.51 -8.02
C ASN A 137 21.93 2.54 -8.45
N ALA A 138 22.69 2.26 -9.52
CA ALA A 138 23.74 3.15 -10.02
C ALA A 138 23.22 4.46 -10.62
N THR A 139 22.00 4.45 -11.20
CA THR A 139 21.44 5.62 -11.89
C THR A 139 20.20 6.17 -11.22
N ASN A 140 19.68 5.49 -10.20
CA ASN A 140 18.38 5.72 -9.57
C ASN A 140 17.25 5.85 -10.60
N LYS A 141 17.34 5.17 -11.75
CA LYS A 141 16.32 5.21 -12.80
C LYS A 141 15.54 3.91 -12.80
N VAL A 142 14.22 4.02 -12.95
CA VAL A 142 13.38 2.90 -13.36
C VAL A 142 13.48 2.80 -14.88
N THR A 143 13.85 1.62 -15.36
CA THR A 143 13.76 1.30 -16.77
C THR A 143 12.66 0.28 -16.99
N GLN A 144 11.86 0.48 -18.03
CA GLN A 144 10.98 -0.57 -18.51
C GLN A 144 11.82 -1.52 -19.36
N ARG A 145 12.14 -2.69 -18.83
CA ARG A 145 12.65 -3.78 -19.65
C ARG A 145 11.45 -4.38 -20.37
N LYS A 146 11.26 -4.02 -21.65
CA LYS A 146 10.23 -4.62 -22.50
C LYS A 146 10.72 -5.98 -22.98
N TYR A 147 9.91 -7.00 -22.77
CA TYR A 147 10.20 -8.36 -23.23
C TYR A 147 9.83 -8.55 -24.71
N SER A 148 9.15 -7.57 -25.33
CA SER A 148 8.73 -7.61 -26.74
C SER A 148 9.85 -7.57 -27.79
N GLU A 149 11.09 -7.23 -27.40
CA GLU A 149 12.27 -7.36 -28.29
C GLU A 149 12.88 -8.76 -28.25
N TYR A 150 12.55 -9.58 -27.23
CA TYR A 150 12.84 -11.00 -27.20
C TYR A 150 11.59 -11.75 -27.68
N LYS A 151 11.53 -12.09 -28.97
CA LYS A 151 10.55 -13.05 -29.49
C LYS A 151 11.11 -14.46 -29.29
N PRO A 152 10.70 -15.22 -28.25
CA PRO A 152 10.89 -16.65 -28.30
C PRO A 152 10.09 -17.20 -29.50
N ALA A 153 10.61 -18.24 -30.14
CA ALA A 153 10.05 -18.76 -31.40
C ALA A 153 8.61 -19.31 -31.27
N ASN A 154 8.08 -19.44 -30.05
CA ASN A 154 6.72 -19.90 -29.74
C ASN A 154 6.03 -18.96 -28.73
N GLU A 155 4.77 -18.62 -29.01
CA GLU A 155 3.91 -17.67 -28.26
C GLU A 155 3.53 -18.12 -26.83
N ASN A 156 3.98 -19.29 -26.38
CA ASN A 156 3.66 -19.89 -25.07
C ASN A 156 4.73 -19.63 -23.98
N THR A 157 5.76 -18.84 -24.29
CA THR A 157 7.01 -18.78 -23.51
C THR A 157 7.20 -17.43 -22.80
N LEU A 158 6.16 -16.89 -22.15
CA LEU A 158 6.28 -15.62 -21.41
C LEU A 158 5.75 -15.74 -19.99
N VAL A 159 6.66 -15.79 -19.01
CA VAL A 159 6.36 -15.50 -17.59
C VAL A 159 6.99 -14.15 -17.28
N ALA A 160 6.19 -13.24 -16.73
CA ALA A 160 6.62 -11.88 -16.48
C ALA A 160 6.91 -11.65 -15.01
N PHE A 161 7.96 -10.87 -14.77
CA PHE A 161 8.55 -10.59 -13.48
C PHE A 161 7.94 -9.35 -12.85
N THR A 162 7.81 -9.40 -11.52
CA THR A 162 7.88 -8.21 -10.70
C THR A 162 8.87 -8.43 -9.57
N GLU A 163 9.57 -7.37 -9.17
CA GLU A 163 10.43 -7.43 -7.99
C GLU A 163 9.52 -7.61 -6.76
N GLU A 164 9.50 -8.82 -6.22
CA GLU A 164 8.85 -9.07 -4.94
C GLU A 164 9.84 -8.71 -3.84
N TYR A 165 9.51 -7.66 -3.09
CA TYR A 165 10.25 -7.32 -1.88
C TYR A 165 10.02 -8.42 -0.85
N PRO A 166 11.04 -8.88 -0.11
CA PRO A 166 10.88 -9.95 0.86
C PRO A 166 10.02 -9.46 2.03
N ILE A 167 8.70 -9.61 1.87
CA ILE A 167 7.67 -9.29 2.85
C ILE A 167 7.30 -10.59 3.55
N THR A 168 8.21 -11.08 4.40
CA THR A 168 8.04 -12.38 5.05
C THR A 168 7.91 -12.24 6.56
N ASP A 169 6.66 -12.24 7.06
CA ASP A 169 6.34 -12.63 8.43
C ASP A 169 5.21 -13.67 8.37
N THR A 170 5.37 -14.77 9.11
CA THR A 170 4.38 -15.84 9.26
C THR A 170 3.04 -15.36 9.87
N ASN A 171 3.02 -14.20 10.51
CA ASN A 171 1.84 -13.64 11.17
C ASN A 171 1.04 -12.68 10.28
N ILE A 172 1.54 -12.34 9.09
CA ILE A 172 0.91 -11.36 8.20
C ILE A 172 0.59 -12.01 6.86
N ASN A 173 -0.69 -12.00 6.51
CA ASN A 173 -1.12 -12.36 5.18
C ASN A 173 -0.69 -11.25 4.20
N PHE A 174 0.38 -11.52 3.46
CA PHE A 174 0.79 -10.72 2.32
C PHE A 174 0.31 -11.40 1.03
N LYS A 175 -0.34 -10.63 0.16
CA LYS A 175 -0.79 -11.12 -1.15
C LYS A 175 -0.29 -10.21 -2.25
N ASN A 176 0.43 -10.79 -3.19
CA ASN A 176 0.74 -10.11 -4.43
C ASN A 176 -0.51 -10.19 -5.33
N TRP A 177 -1.09 -9.04 -5.69
CA TRP A 177 -2.41 -8.96 -6.30
C TRP A 177 -2.40 -7.94 -7.45
N LYS A 178 -1.78 -8.31 -8.57
CA LYS A 178 -1.60 -7.42 -9.73
C LYS A 178 -2.75 -7.61 -10.72
N ASN A 179 -3.61 -6.61 -10.85
CA ASN A 179 -4.70 -6.64 -11.82
C ASN A 179 -4.19 -6.29 -13.22
N SER A 180 -4.62 -7.05 -14.25
CA SER A 180 -4.36 -6.75 -15.66
C SER A 180 -4.80 -5.34 -16.09
N ASN A 181 -5.80 -4.74 -15.45
CA ASN A 181 -6.27 -3.39 -15.79
C ASN A 181 -5.32 -2.26 -15.32
N LEU A 182 -4.40 -2.56 -14.40
CA LEU A 182 -3.36 -1.64 -13.92
C LEU A 182 -2.05 -1.75 -14.73
N GLN A 183 -1.99 -2.62 -15.75
CA GLN A 183 -0.82 -2.82 -16.62
C GLN A 183 -0.49 -1.62 -17.52
N SER A 184 -1.32 -0.57 -17.54
CA SER A 184 -1.09 0.66 -18.31
C SER A 184 -0.40 1.78 -17.52
N LEU A 185 0.06 1.49 -16.29
CA LEU A 185 0.77 2.48 -15.47
C LEU A 185 2.16 2.78 -16.03
N SER A 186 2.48 4.07 -16.13
CA SER A 186 3.78 4.54 -16.59
C SER A 186 4.89 4.19 -15.60
N THR A 187 6.12 4.03 -16.10
CA THR A 187 7.31 3.89 -15.25
C THR A 187 7.53 5.16 -14.42
N ARG A 188 7.92 5.03 -13.16
CA ARG A 188 8.29 6.17 -12.33
C ARG A 188 9.56 6.84 -12.86
N GLY A 189 9.41 8.04 -13.44
CA GLY A 189 10.54 8.79 -13.99
C GLY A 189 11.48 9.42 -12.95
N ALA A 190 11.03 9.59 -11.71
CA ALA A 190 11.76 10.31 -10.66
C ALA A 190 12.77 9.45 -9.89
N GLY A 191 12.83 8.15 -10.14
CA GLY A 191 13.68 7.28 -9.34
C GLY A 191 13.04 6.89 -8.00
N ARG A 192 13.86 6.43 -7.04
CA ARG A 192 13.41 5.59 -5.93
C ARG A 192 12.41 6.40 -5.13
N PRO A 193 11.29 5.81 -4.69
CA PRO A 193 10.36 6.56 -3.87
C PRO A 193 11.11 7.17 -2.69
N THR A 194 10.90 8.45 -2.44
CA THR A 194 11.41 9.13 -1.24
C THR A 194 10.31 9.23 -0.20
N GLN A 195 9.06 8.99 -0.59
CA GLN A 195 7.90 9.34 0.22
C GLN A 195 6.98 8.14 0.44
N ILE A 196 6.30 8.13 1.59
CA ILE A 196 5.11 7.32 1.81
C ILE A 196 3.91 8.27 1.86
N LEU A 197 2.87 7.92 1.10
CA LEU A 197 1.62 8.64 1.15
C LEU A 197 0.52 7.72 1.69
N LEU A 198 -0.06 8.14 2.80
CA LEU A 198 -1.13 7.43 3.48
C LEU A 198 -2.48 7.92 2.96
N HIS A 199 -3.26 6.98 2.44
CA HIS A 199 -4.64 7.16 2.05
C HIS A 199 -5.57 6.33 2.92
N GLU A 200 -6.82 6.77 2.98
CA GLU A 200 -7.92 5.92 3.38
C GLU A 200 -8.90 5.87 2.23
N THR A 201 -9.36 4.67 1.85
CA THR A 201 -10.33 4.59 0.77
C THR A 201 -11.56 5.35 1.23
N ALA A 202 -11.95 6.36 0.45
CA ALA A 202 -13.07 7.27 0.72
C ALA A 202 -14.45 6.58 0.68
N GLY A 203 -14.51 5.33 1.11
CA GLY A 203 -15.70 4.63 1.48
C GLY A 203 -16.12 3.46 0.65
N MET A 204 -15.50 3.19 -0.48
CA MET A 204 -15.98 2.08 -1.29
C MET A 204 -16.19 0.81 -0.44
N ASN A 205 -17.43 0.33 -0.40
CA ASN A 205 -17.76 -0.93 0.24
C ASN A 205 -17.04 -2.03 -0.56
N MET A 206 -15.80 -2.32 -0.16
CA MET A 206 -14.91 -3.16 -0.94
C MET A 206 -15.19 -4.62 -0.62
N ASP A 207 -15.98 -5.26 -1.47
CA ASP A 207 -15.77 -6.68 -1.70
C ASP A 207 -14.43 -6.91 -2.43
N ALA A 208 -14.05 -8.18 -2.60
CA ALA A 208 -12.82 -8.51 -3.29
C ALA A 208 -12.73 -7.83 -4.67
N SER A 209 -13.85 -7.66 -5.38
CA SER A 209 -13.96 -7.10 -6.74
C SER A 209 -13.79 -5.57 -6.82
N ALA A 210 -14.16 -4.83 -5.77
CA ALA A 210 -14.02 -3.38 -5.71
C ALA A 210 -12.62 -2.92 -5.27
N ALA A 211 -11.89 -3.73 -4.49
CA ALA A 211 -10.48 -3.48 -4.17
C ALA A 211 -9.59 -3.35 -5.42
N PHE A 212 -10.00 -3.97 -6.54
CA PHE A 212 -9.30 -3.94 -7.81
C PHE A 212 -9.30 -2.59 -8.55
N ASN A 213 -10.13 -1.62 -8.12
CA ASN A 213 -10.24 -0.31 -8.77
C ASN A 213 -9.48 0.80 -8.02
N VAL A 214 -8.77 0.46 -6.95
CA VAL A 214 -8.03 1.41 -6.13
C VAL A 214 -6.63 1.62 -6.73
N PRO A 215 -6.28 2.84 -7.17
CA PRO A 215 -4.94 3.11 -7.66
C PRO A 215 -3.98 3.27 -6.48
N ALA A 216 -3.41 2.17 -5.97
CA ALA A 216 -2.38 2.19 -4.93
C ALA A 216 -1.24 1.20 -5.20
N HIS A 217 -0.13 1.36 -4.47
CA HIS A 217 0.93 0.35 -4.46
C HIS A 217 0.60 -0.76 -3.47
N PHE A 218 0.14 -0.35 -2.29
CA PHE A 218 -0.32 -1.28 -1.26
C PHE A 218 -1.71 -0.92 -0.81
N LEU A 219 -2.47 -1.95 -0.44
CA LEU A 219 -3.79 -1.83 0.14
C LEU A 219 -3.84 -2.67 1.42
N ILE A 220 -4.34 -2.09 2.50
CA ILE A 220 -4.55 -2.78 3.78
C ILE A 220 -6.05 -3.02 3.93
N GLY A 221 -6.47 -4.23 3.61
CA GLY A 221 -7.86 -4.59 3.36
C GLY A 221 -8.53 -5.36 4.50
N ASN A 222 -9.82 -5.10 4.70
CA ASN A 222 -10.74 -6.05 5.36
C ASN A 222 -11.57 -6.79 4.30
N ILE A 223 -10.91 -7.51 3.39
CA ILE A 223 -11.60 -8.36 2.44
C ILE A 223 -12.05 -9.62 3.20
N LYS A 224 -13.34 -9.98 3.06
CA LYS A 224 -14.04 -11.09 3.72
C LYS A 224 -13.10 -12.24 4.15
N ASP A 225 -13.11 -12.54 5.46
CA ASP A 225 -12.33 -13.59 6.14
C ASP A 225 -10.79 -13.38 6.23
N ASN A 226 -10.26 -12.22 5.81
CA ASN A 226 -8.81 -11.92 5.77
C ASN A 226 -8.49 -10.52 6.32
N LYS A 227 -8.88 -10.24 7.58
CA LYS A 227 -8.74 -8.91 8.20
C LYS A 227 -7.28 -8.43 8.25
N GLY A 228 -7.05 -7.20 7.80
CA GLY A 228 -5.73 -6.56 7.81
C GLY A 228 -4.75 -7.07 6.75
N THR A 229 -5.16 -7.94 5.82
CA THR A 229 -4.25 -8.45 4.78
C THR A 229 -3.64 -7.30 3.99
N ILE A 230 -2.32 -7.37 3.80
CA ILE A 230 -1.59 -6.41 2.97
C ILE A 230 -1.59 -6.96 1.55
N PHE A 231 -2.19 -6.20 0.63
CA PHE A 231 -2.19 -6.49 -0.79
C PHE A 231 -1.19 -5.58 -1.47
N GLN A 232 -0.21 -6.14 -2.18
CA GLN A 232 0.58 -5.38 -3.13
C GLN A 232 -0.19 -5.33 -4.45
N MET A 233 -0.73 -4.16 -4.75
CA MET A 233 -1.60 -3.93 -5.91
C MET A 233 -0.78 -3.69 -7.18
N VAL A 234 0.36 -3.01 -7.05
CA VAL A 234 1.34 -2.82 -8.13
C VAL A 234 2.78 -2.76 -7.60
N ASP A 235 3.74 -2.78 -8.51
CA ASP A 235 5.15 -2.56 -8.20
C ASP A 235 5.41 -1.11 -7.73
N ILE A 236 6.26 -0.88 -6.72
CA ILE A 236 6.61 0.47 -6.23
C ILE A 236 7.31 1.33 -7.30
N ALA A 237 7.90 0.68 -8.30
CA ALA A 237 8.50 1.34 -9.45
C ALA A 237 7.45 1.89 -10.44
N ALA A 238 6.18 1.51 -10.30
CA ALA A 238 5.08 2.08 -11.08
C ALA A 238 4.78 3.51 -10.61
N ASN A 239 4.35 4.35 -11.55
CA ASN A 239 3.82 5.67 -11.26
C ASN A 239 2.30 5.56 -11.08
N VAL A 240 1.86 5.35 -9.84
CA VAL A 240 0.44 5.18 -9.51
C VAL A 240 -0.23 6.54 -9.30
N PRO A 241 -1.38 6.80 -9.95
CA PRO A 241 -2.11 8.05 -9.77
C PRO A 241 -2.97 8.01 -8.49
N HIS A 242 -2.34 7.87 -7.32
CA HIS A 242 -3.03 7.82 -6.04
C HIS A 242 -3.64 9.18 -5.61
N GLY A 243 -3.40 10.25 -6.37
CA GLY A 243 -4.29 11.42 -6.38
C GLY A 243 -3.63 12.79 -6.50
N GLU A 244 -2.30 12.89 -6.62
CA GLU A 244 -1.63 14.16 -6.29
C GLU A 244 -0.37 14.46 -7.13
N ILE A 245 0.20 15.63 -6.86
CA ILE A 245 1.45 16.14 -7.42
C ILE A 245 2.69 15.30 -7.07
N THR A 246 2.63 14.48 -6.02
CA THR A 246 3.74 13.67 -5.50
C THR A 246 3.74 12.22 -6.00
N ASN A 247 2.81 11.81 -6.88
CA ASN A 247 2.69 10.42 -7.38
C ASN A 247 4.03 9.80 -7.83
N SER A 248 4.86 10.59 -8.50
CA SER A 248 6.19 10.15 -8.97
C SER A 248 7.21 9.89 -7.86
N ARG A 249 6.97 10.33 -6.62
CA ARG A 249 7.89 10.22 -5.46
C ARG A 249 7.35 9.37 -4.32
N ALA A 250 6.04 9.19 -4.24
CA ALA A 250 5.40 8.49 -3.14
C ALA A 250 5.06 7.02 -3.43
N ILE A 251 5.17 6.19 -2.40
CA ILE A 251 4.49 4.90 -2.30
C ILE A 251 3.12 5.18 -1.67
N GLY A 252 2.08 5.23 -2.49
CA GLY A 252 0.69 5.28 -2.01
C GLY A 252 0.25 3.97 -1.34
N ILE A 253 -0.17 4.07 -0.08
CA ILE A 253 -0.75 2.98 0.73
C ILE A 253 -2.20 3.33 1.05
N GLU A 254 -3.13 2.46 0.65
CA GLU A 254 -4.56 2.65 0.85
C GLU A 254 -5.07 1.82 2.02
N PHE A 255 -5.69 2.49 2.99
CA PHE A 255 -6.29 1.85 4.14
C PHE A 255 -7.79 1.66 3.91
N VAL A 256 -8.24 0.41 3.73
CA VAL A 256 -9.65 0.13 3.39
C VAL A 256 -10.47 -0.05 4.65
N ASN A 257 -11.38 0.88 4.91
CA ASN A 257 -12.30 0.79 6.05
C ASN A 257 -13.73 0.50 5.61
N ALA A 258 -14.42 -0.32 6.41
CA ALA A 258 -15.81 -0.69 6.18
C ALA A 258 -16.74 0.52 6.40
N PRO A 259 -17.84 0.57 5.64
CA PRO A 259 -18.11 1.68 4.74
C PRO A 259 -18.22 3.01 5.48
N PHE A 260 -17.21 3.87 5.30
CA PHE A 260 -17.51 5.24 4.85
C PHE A 260 -18.29 5.04 3.54
N ASP A 261 -19.34 5.73 3.11
CA ASP A 261 -19.80 5.61 1.69
C ASP A 261 -20.88 6.68 1.46
N ILE A 262 -21.05 7.31 0.31
CA ILE A 262 -20.59 6.94 -1.03
C ILE A 262 -20.06 8.21 -1.69
N TRP A 263 -18.82 8.19 -2.16
CA TRP A 263 -18.39 9.09 -3.22
C TRP A 263 -19.19 8.72 -4.47
N GLU A 264 -20.38 9.30 -4.58
CA GLU A 264 -21.21 9.16 -5.77
C GLU A 264 -20.91 10.36 -6.67
N GLN A 265 -20.29 10.08 -7.81
CA GLN A 265 -20.26 11.06 -8.88
C GLN A 265 -21.60 11.04 -9.58
N VAL A 266 -22.34 12.15 -9.42
CA VAL A 266 -23.58 12.39 -10.14
C VAL A 266 -23.28 13.34 -11.30
N GLN A 267 -24.09 13.25 -12.35
CA GLN A 267 -23.98 14.17 -13.48
C GLN A 267 -24.22 15.60 -13.00
N ASP A 268 -23.37 16.53 -13.41
CA ASP A 268 -23.53 17.95 -13.06
C ASP A 268 -24.85 18.44 -13.69
N PRO A 269 -25.83 18.87 -12.88
CA PRO A 269 -27.11 19.35 -13.42
C PRO A 269 -26.95 20.58 -14.31
N ASN A 270 -25.82 21.30 -14.20
CA ASN A 270 -25.50 22.46 -15.02
C ASN A 270 -24.55 22.13 -16.19
N ASN A 271 -23.99 20.91 -16.24
CA ASN A 271 -23.09 20.48 -17.30
C ASN A 271 -23.19 18.95 -17.53
N PRO A 272 -24.04 18.49 -18.46
CA PRO A 272 -24.21 17.07 -18.72
C PRO A 272 -22.96 16.34 -19.23
N GLN A 273 -21.85 17.01 -19.57
CA GLN A 273 -20.60 16.32 -19.91
C GLN A 273 -19.68 16.13 -18.69
N ARG A 274 -20.09 16.59 -17.50
CA ARG A 274 -19.29 16.57 -16.29
C ARG A 274 -19.99 15.76 -15.21
N SER A 275 -19.20 15.09 -14.39
CA SER A 275 -19.65 14.54 -13.11
C SER A 275 -19.13 15.40 -11.96
N ILE A 276 -19.97 15.60 -10.95
CA ILE A 276 -19.62 16.26 -9.69
C ILE A 276 -19.81 15.29 -8.53
N ASP A 277 -19.06 15.49 -7.46
CA ASP A 277 -19.26 14.70 -6.25
C ASP A 277 -20.59 15.12 -5.61
N LYS A 278 -21.49 14.16 -5.39
CA LYS A 278 -22.80 14.37 -4.74
C LYS A 278 -22.66 14.98 -3.35
N ILE A 279 -21.59 14.63 -2.64
CA ILE A 279 -21.18 15.20 -1.37
C ILE A 279 -19.77 15.78 -1.56
N PRO A 280 -19.51 17.06 -1.22
CA PRO A 280 -18.17 17.63 -1.35
C PRO A 280 -17.14 16.85 -0.51
N ARG A 281 -15.95 16.59 -1.08
CA ARG A 281 -14.85 15.83 -0.44
C ARG A 281 -14.32 16.42 0.88
N VAL A 282 -14.76 17.61 1.25
CA VAL A 282 -14.47 18.27 2.54
C VAL A 282 -15.49 17.95 3.64
N LYS A 283 -16.49 17.10 3.35
CA LYS A 283 -17.53 16.69 4.29
C LYS A 283 -17.62 15.16 4.33
N SER A 284 -18.03 14.62 5.47
CA SER A 284 -18.27 13.19 5.64
C SER A 284 -19.76 12.85 5.67
N ASN A 285 -20.12 11.59 5.39
CA ASN A 285 -21.48 11.08 5.53
C ASN A 285 -21.56 9.84 6.43
N PHE A 286 -20.97 9.97 7.61
CA PHE A 286 -20.92 9.00 8.70
C PHE A 286 -22.16 9.07 9.59
N GLY A 287 -23.39 9.04 9.06
CA GLY A 287 -24.62 8.89 9.87
C GLY A 287 -24.70 7.59 10.70
N LEU A 288 -23.55 6.97 10.97
CA LEU A 288 -23.24 5.67 11.53
C LEU A 288 -23.29 5.63 13.06
N THR A 289 -24.25 6.32 13.69
CA THR A 289 -24.51 6.17 15.14
C THR A 289 -24.94 4.75 15.50
N SER A 290 -25.33 3.95 14.50
CA SER A 290 -25.66 2.53 14.62
C SER A 290 -24.52 1.56 14.23
N SER A 291 -23.35 2.05 13.81
CA SER A 291 -22.26 1.17 13.35
C SER A 291 -21.58 0.44 14.50
N THR A 292 -21.25 -0.84 14.25
CA THR A 292 -20.47 -1.72 15.14
C THR A 292 -19.11 -2.08 14.54
N GLN A 293 -18.67 -1.39 13.48
CA GLN A 293 -17.43 -1.69 12.76
C GLN A 293 -16.20 -0.94 13.27
N GLY A 294 -16.40 -0.03 14.23
CA GLY A 294 -15.35 0.77 14.83
C GLY A 294 -15.90 1.76 15.84
N ILE A 295 -15.08 2.72 16.23
CA ILE A 295 -15.40 3.75 17.23
C ILE A 295 -15.68 5.07 16.51
N TYR A 296 -16.78 5.71 16.84
CA TYR A 296 -17.17 6.99 16.24
C TYR A 296 -17.18 8.10 17.29
N LEU A 297 -16.29 9.08 17.13
CA LEU A 297 -16.03 10.13 18.10
C LEU A 297 -16.55 11.48 17.64
N HIS A 298 -17.12 12.24 18.57
CA HIS A 298 -17.34 13.67 18.44
C HIS A 298 -16.03 14.41 18.79
N VAL A 299 -15.46 15.14 17.84
CA VAL A 299 -14.13 15.76 17.96
C VAL A 299 -14.16 17.25 17.64
N GLU A 300 -14.40 18.07 18.66
CA GLU A 300 -14.56 19.52 18.50
C GLU A 300 -13.27 20.23 18.02
N LYS A 301 -12.11 19.60 18.21
CA LYS A 301 -10.81 20.14 17.76
C LYS A 301 -10.63 20.12 16.24
N ILE A 302 -11.35 19.25 15.54
CA ILE A 302 -11.17 18.97 14.11
C ILE A 302 -12.46 19.28 13.36
N ASN A 303 -12.46 20.28 12.48
CA ASN A 303 -13.66 20.70 11.75
C ASN A 303 -13.95 19.88 10.48
N ILE A 304 -13.85 18.54 10.56
CA ILE A 304 -14.36 17.63 9.54
C ILE A 304 -15.81 17.33 9.89
N LYS A 305 -16.74 18.04 9.23
CA LYS A 305 -18.16 17.95 9.55
C LYS A 305 -18.85 16.81 8.81
N ASP A 306 -19.63 16.06 9.56
CA ASP A 306 -20.62 15.15 9.03
C ASP A 306 -21.81 15.89 8.42
N VAL A 307 -22.23 15.55 7.20
CA VAL A 307 -23.41 16.15 6.57
C VAL A 307 -24.72 15.68 7.19
N THR A 308 -24.78 14.47 7.73
CA THR A 308 -26.01 13.86 8.20
C THR A 308 -26.32 14.29 9.63
N ILE A 309 -25.32 14.29 10.52
CA ILE A 309 -25.52 14.69 11.92
C ILE A 309 -25.02 16.11 12.23
N ASN A 310 -24.39 16.80 11.26
CA ASN A 310 -23.88 18.17 11.38
C ASN A 310 -22.96 18.40 12.59
N LYS A 311 -22.12 17.40 12.90
CA LYS A 311 -21.12 17.46 13.98
C LYS A 311 -19.71 17.24 13.44
N PRO A 312 -18.68 17.79 14.09
CA PRO A 312 -17.28 17.47 13.81
C PRO A 312 -16.92 16.09 14.36
N VAL A 313 -16.37 15.21 13.53
CA VAL A 313 -16.33 13.78 13.84
C VAL A 313 -15.09 13.07 13.34
N GLN A 314 -14.75 11.96 14.00
CA GLN A 314 -13.70 11.05 13.59
C GLN A 314 -14.15 9.60 13.77
N PHE A 315 -13.92 8.77 12.75
CA PHE A 315 -14.10 7.33 12.85
C PHE A 315 -12.75 6.65 13.02
N ILE A 316 -12.66 5.73 13.99
CA ILE A 316 -11.48 4.91 14.27
C ILE A 316 -11.85 3.45 13.96
N PRO A 317 -11.23 2.83 12.94
CA PRO A 317 -11.56 1.49 12.46
C PRO A 317 -10.92 0.39 13.34
N LEU A 318 -11.40 0.23 14.58
CA LEU A 318 -10.92 -0.85 15.46
C LEU A 318 -11.62 -2.17 15.15
N GLU A 319 -10.87 -3.27 15.18
CA GLU A 319 -11.46 -4.60 15.15
C GLU A 319 -11.92 -5.03 16.53
N PHE A 320 -13.06 -5.72 16.60
CA PHE A 320 -13.56 -6.33 17.83
C PHE A 320 -13.37 -7.85 17.79
N SER A 321 -12.97 -8.45 18.91
CA SER A 321 -12.72 -9.88 19.03
C SER A 321 -12.93 -10.36 20.46
N ASP A 322 -13.66 -11.47 20.65
CA ASP A 322 -13.88 -12.12 21.95
C ASP A 322 -12.86 -13.25 22.23
N VAL A 323 -11.88 -13.41 21.33
CA VAL A 323 -10.79 -14.39 21.39
C VAL A 323 -9.53 -13.71 21.92
N GLU A 324 -9.04 -14.23 23.04
CA GLU A 324 -7.86 -13.74 23.74
C GLU A 324 -6.60 -14.29 23.06
N GLU A 325 -6.12 -13.59 22.04
CA GLU A 325 -4.81 -13.83 21.43
C GLU A 325 -3.90 -12.68 21.84
N ASN A 326 -2.86 -12.97 22.62
CA ASN A 326 -1.89 -11.99 23.15
C ASN A 326 -2.52 -10.84 24.00
N GLY A 327 -3.72 -11.08 24.54
CA GLY A 327 -4.48 -10.13 25.38
C GLY A 327 -5.45 -9.24 24.60
N PHE A 328 -6.49 -8.75 25.27
CA PHE A 328 -7.39 -7.74 24.72
C PHE A 328 -6.89 -6.31 24.99
N PHE A 329 -7.31 -5.35 24.16
CA PHE A 329 -7.10 -3.93 24.40
C PHE A 329 -8.34 -3.32 25.02
N GLU A 330 -8.15 -2.60 26.12
CA GLU A 330 -9.19 -1.79 26.74
C GLU A 330 -9.00 -0.34 26.34
N VAL A 331 -10.06 0.29 25.85
CA VAL A 331 -10.07 1.70 25.49
C VAL A 331 -11.19 2.41 26.25
N LYS A 332 -10.86 3.53 26.90
CA LYS A 332 -11.77 4.34 27.70
C LYS A 332 -12.13 5.63 27.00
N ILE A 333 -13.42 5.91 26.91
CA ILE A 333 -13.97 7.06 26.17
C ILE A 333 -15.05 7.75 27.01
N PRO A 334 -15.02 9.09 27.17
CA PRO A 334 -16.15 9.83 27.72
C PRO A 334 -17.44 9.56 26.93
N GLU A 335 -18.53 9.26 27.65
CA GLU A 335 -19.78 8.84 27.00
C GLU A 335 -20.35 9.88 26.02
N ASP A 336 -20.12 11.16 26.29
CA ASP A 336 -20.62 12.30 25.51
C ASP A 336 -19.83 12.49 24.21
N LYS A 337 -18.63 11.90 24.14
CA LYS A 337 -17.76 11.91 22.97
C LYS A 337 -17.98 10.68 22.08
N LEU A 338 -18.60 9.60 22.57
CA LEU A 338 -18.86 8.37 21.80
C LEU A 338 -20.23 8.40 21.10
N LEU A 339 -20.23 8.66 19.79
CA LEU A 339 -21.45 8.85 19.00
C LEU A 339 -22.23 7.56 18.75
N ASN A 340 -21.53 6.42 18.60
CA ASN A 340 -22.15 5.11 18.42
C ASN A 340 -22.26 4.30 19.72
N LYS A 341 -22.31 4.99 20.88
CA LYS A 341 -22.39 4.37 22.22
C LYS A 341 -23.47 3.29 22.31
N THR A 342 -24.71 3.63 21.96
CA THR A 342 -25.85 2.71 22.08
C THR A 342 -25.65 1.44 21.27
N ALA A 343 -25.09 1.56 20.06
CA ALA A 343 -24.81 0.40 19.21
C ALA A 343 -23.74 -0.49 19.81
N LEU A 344 -22.64 0.10 20.31
CA LEU A 344 -21.53 -0.65 20.90
C LEU A 344 -21.91 -1.33 22.23
N LEU A 345 -22.71 -0.68 23.07
CA LEU A 345 -23.22 -1.27 24.33
C LEU A 345 -24.17 -2.45 24.07
N ALA A 346 -24.92 -2.42 22.96
CA ALA A 346 -25.80 -3.52 22.57
C ALA A 346 -25.06 -4.63 21.81
N PHE A 347 -23.87 -4.36 21.28
CA PHE A 347 -23.13 -5.29 20.43
C PHE A 347 -22.46 -6.39 21.26
N LYS A 348 -22.66 -7.64 20.81
CA LYS A 348 -22.11 -8.84 21.45
C LYS A 348 -21.38 -9.70 20.44
N ILE A 349 -20.25 -10.25 20.86
CA ILE A 349 -19.49 -11.24 20.08
C ILE A 349 -19.52 -12.55 20.88
N ASN A 350 -20.07 -13.60 20.27
CA ASN A 350 -20.32 -14.90 20.90
C ASN A 350 -20.99 -14.78 22.30
N GLY A 351 -21.94 -13.85 22.41
CA GLY A 351 -22.68 -13.59 23.65
C GLY A 351 -21.98 -12.71 24.68
N LYS A 352 -20.70 -12.37 24.49
CA LYS A 352 -19.95 -11.44 25.36
C LYS A 352 -20.14 -9.99 24.92
N GLU A 353 -20.37 -9.11 25.88
CA GLU A 353 -20.48 -7.67 25.67
C GLU A 353 -19.11 -7.08 25.34
N ILE A 354 -19.01 -6.21 24.33
CA ILE A 354 -17.74 -5.59 23.96
C ILE A 354 -17.49 -4.23 24.61
N ALA A 355 -18.52 -3.65 25.21
CA ALA A 355 -18.50 -2.33 25.80
C ALA A 355 -19.29 -2.31 27.11
N ILE A 356 -18.77 -1.60 28.11
CA ILE A 356 -19.43 -1.38 29.39
C ILE A 356 -19.40 0.12 29.70
N GLU A 357 -20.51 0.67 30.18
CA GLU A 357 -20.56 2.04 30.68
C GLU A 357 -20.52 2.06 32.21
N LYS A 358 -19.59 2.84 32.76
CA LYS A 358 -19.51 3.11 34.20
C LYS A 358 -18.94 4.50 34.44
N ASP A 359 -19.52 5.23 35.40
CA ASP A 359 -19.03 6.55 35.81
C ASP A 359 -18.88 7.54 34.62
N LYS A 360 -19.82 7.52 33.67
CA LYS A 360 -19.83 8.32 32.43
C LYS A 360 -18.66 8.02 31.47
N ILE A 361 -17.97 6.91 31.68
CA ILE A 361 -16.93 6.40 30.78
C ILE A 361 -17.42 5.11 30.16
N VAL A 362 -17.35 5.04 28.83
CA VAL A 362 -17.54 3.81 28.07
C VAL A 362 -16.20 3.14 27.90
N THR A 363 -16.10 1.91 28.37
CA THR A 363 -14.93 1.06 28.31
C THR A 363 -15.15 -0.02 27.26
N ILE A 364 -14.38 0.03 26.17
CA ILE A 364 -14.41 -0.97 25.09
C ILE A 364 -13.37 -2.03 25.42
N GLN A 365 -13.79 -3.23 25.81
CA GLN A 365 -12.93 -4.26 26.42
C GLN A 365 -12.23 -5.17 25.41
N TYR A 366 -12.75 -5.26 24.19
CA TYR A 366 -12.40 -6.27 23.20
C TYR A 366 -11.95 -5.67 21.87
N CYS A 367 -11.27 -4.52 21.91
CA CYS A 367 -10.75 -3.88 20.70
C CYS A 367 -9.36 -4.41 20.33
N LYS A 368 -9.00 -4.35 19.04
CA LYS A 368 -7.69 -4.66 18.46
C LYS A 368 -7.38 -3.59 17.38
N PRO A 369 -6.11 -3.24 17.13
CA PRO A 369 -5.71 -2.34 16.05
C PRO A 369 -4.95 -3.08 14.94
N GLY A 370 -5.43 -4.26 14.54
CA GLY A 370 -4.69 -5.17 13.66
C GLY A 370 -4.26 -4.51 12.36
N LYS A 371 -5.14 -3.76 11.71
CA LYS A 371 -4.77 -3.01 10.50
C LYS A 371 -3.71 -1.94 10.73
N PHE A 372 -3.77 -1.20 11.83
CA PHE A 372 -2.78 -0.16 12.12
C PHE A 372 -1.40 -0.78 12.39
N GLU A 373 -1.34 -1.92 13.06
CA GLU A 373 -0.08 -2.65 13.27
C GLU A 373 0.45 -3.27 11.97
N HIS A 374 -0.42 -3.72 11.06
CA HIS A 374 0.02 -4.17 9.73
C HIS A 374 0.52 -3.00 8.87
N LEU A 375 -0.06 -1.80 9.01
CA LEU A 375 0.47 -0.60 8.38
C LEU A 375 1.87 -0.26 8.93
N LYS A 376 2.03 -0.29 10.25
CA LYS A 376 3.33 -0.09 10.91
C LYS A 376 4.37 -1.06 10.35
N TYR A 377 4.04 -2.35 10.33
CA TYR A 377 4.91 -3.39 9.79
C TYR A 377 5.28 -3.13 8.33
N LEU A 378 4.31 -2.77 7.48
CA LEU A 378 4.58 -2.44 6.08
C LEU A 378 5.58 -1.28 5.96
N VAL A 379 5.39 -0.21 6.74
CA VAL A 379 6.29 0.95 6.73
C VAL A 379 7.69 0.57 7.18
N GLU A 380 7.83 -0.15 8.30
CA GLU A 380 9.12 -0.66 8.80
C GLU A 380 9.80 -1.57 7.78
N LEU A 381 9.02 -2.36 7.05
CA LEU A 381 9.55 -3.25 6.04
C LEU A 381 10.05 -2.49 4.80
N LEU A 382 9.26 -1.53 4.30
CA LEU A 382 9.66 -0.67 3.18
C LEU A 382 10.97 0.07 3.50
N TYR A 383 11.15 0.45 4.76
CA TYR A 383 12.40 1.03 5.23
C TYR A 383 13.52 -0.01 5.35
N GLY A 384 13.30 -1.11 6.08
CA GLY A 384 14.33 -2.12 6.36
C GLY A 384 14.84 -2.85 5.11
N ASN A 385 14.08 -2.82 4.02
CA ASN A 385 14.49 -3.31 2.71
C ASN A 385 15.11 -2.23 1.81
N ASP A 386 15.37 -1.03 2.34
CA ASP A 386 15.86 0.08 1.57
C ASP A 386 15.00 0.31 0.31
N LEU A 387 13.69 0.52 0.48
CA LEU A 387 12.78 0.80 -0.64
C LEU A 387 12.36 2.27 -0.71
N ILE A 388 12.54 2.99 0.39
CA ILE A 388 12.33 4.44 0.44
C ILE A 388 13.70 5.10 0.57
N LYS A 389 14.06 5.92 -0.40
CA LYS A 389 15.38 6.52 -0.49
C LYS A 389 15.58 7.55 0.61
N ASP A 390 16.72 7.46 1.27
CA ASP A 390 17.18 8.40 2.31
C ASP A 390 16.15 8.60 3.44
N ALA A 391 15.26 7.63 3.66
CA ALA A 391 14.30 7.67 4.76
C ALA A 391 15.03 7.41 6.07
N ASP A 392 14.60 8.09 7.13
CA ASP A 392 14.86 7.74 8.52
C ASP A 392 13.61 8.08 9.33
N PHE A 393 12.83 7.07 9.72
CA PHE A 393 11.59 7.29 10.45
C PHE A 393 11.81 7.54 11.96
N GLU A 394 13.03 7.34 12.46
CA GLU A 394 13.42 7.70 13.83
C GLU A 394 13.72 9.21 13.92
N GLU A 395 13.90 9.89 12.79
CA GLU A 395 14.03 11.34 12.73
C GLU A 395 12.67 12.04 12.66
N GLY A 396 12.46 13.02 13.55
CA GLY A 396 11.22 13.80 13.60
C GLY A 396 10.91 14.54 12.29
N GLU A 397 11.95 14.92 11.54
CA GLU A 397 11.82 15.64 10.26
C GLU A 397 11.16 14.81 9.15
N PHE A 398 11.13 13.47 9.28
CA PHE A 398 10.45 12.57 8.35
C PHE A 398 8.92 12.66 8.46
N TRP A 399 8.41 13.07 9.63
CA TRP A 399 6.98 13.14 9.96
C TRP A 399 6.40 14.52 9.65
N LYS A 400 6.29 14.88 8.36
CA LYS A 400 5.90 16.24 7.93
C LYS A 400 4.50 16.70 8.37
N GLY A 401 3.67 15.79 8.87
CA GLY A 401 2.39 16.11 9.51
C GLY A 401 2.50 16.63 10.95
N VAL A 402 3.68 16.56 11.55
CA VAL A 402 3.98 16.97 12.93
C VAL A 402 4.81 18.25 12.89
N TYR A 403 4.45 19.22 13.73
CA TYR A 403 5.14 20.48 13.86
C TYR A 403 5.52 20.72 15.32
N TYR A 404 6.79 20.99 15.57
CA TYR A 404 7.26 21.46 16.85
C TYR A 404 7.31 22.99 16.84
N ASP A 405 6.60 23.61 17.78
CA ASP A 405 6.60 25.06 18.00
C ASP A 405 7.65 25.42 19.06
N PRO A 406 8.80 26.01 18.67
CA PRO A 406 9.85 26.38 19.62
C PRO A 406 9.46 27.55 20.52
N GLU A 407 8.48 28.38 20.14
CA GLU A 407 8.04 29.50 20.97
C GLU A 407 7.15 29.04 22.12
N GLN A 408 6.42 27.94 21.89
CA GLN A 408 5.53 27.34 22.89
C GLN A 408 6.10 26.10 23.57
N ASP A 409 7.23 25.57 23.08
CA ASP A 409 7.83 24.29 23.51
C ASP A 409 6.82 23.14 23.46
N LYS A 410 6.13 23.01 22.31
CA LYS A 410 5.02 22.09 22.13
C LYS A 410 5.04 21.43 20.76
N THR A 411 4.61 20.17 20.72
CA THR A 411 4.45 19.40 19.48
C THR A 411 2.98 19.32 19.08
N PHE A 412 2.69 19.55 17.81
CA PHE A 412 1.36 19.53 17.25
C PHE A 412 1.26 18.57 16.06
N TYR A 413 0.18 17.79 16.00
CA TYR A 413 -0.22 17.05 14.81
C TYR A 413 -1.19 17.89 13.97
N ILE A 414 -0.84 18.19 12.72
CA ILE A 414 -1.64 19.08 11.88
C ILE A 414 -2.76 18.29 11.18
N TYR A 415 -4.00 18.68 11.50
CA TYR A 415 -5.24 18.08 11.01
C TYR A 415 -5.94 18.93 9.95
N GLN A 416 -5.14 19.60 9.13
CA GLN A 416 -5.59 20.37 7.98
C GLN A 416 -4.59 20.28 6.83
N LYS A 417 -5.00 20.79 5.67
CA LYS A 417 -4.12 20.98 4.53
C LYS A 417 -2.92 21.84 4.93
N LEU A 418 -1.77 21.41 4.45
CA LEU A 418 -0.48 22.07 4.63
C LEU A 418 -0.18 23.06 3.51
N PHE A 419 -1.18 23.38 2.68
CA PHE A 419 -1.01 24.27 1.55
C PHE A 419 -2.15 25.26 1.33
N THR A 420 -1.82 26.33 0.62
CA THR A 420 -2.78 27.22 -0.05
C THR A 420 -2.63 27.10 -1.56
N GLU A 421 -3.69 27.36 -2.31
CA GLU A 421 -3.67 27.28 -3.77
C GLU A 421 -4.26 28.50 -4.44
N THR A 422 -3.70 28.86 -5.59
CA THR A 422 -4.23 29.86 -6.51
C THR A 422 -4.34 29.24 -7.90
N ILE A 423 -5.51 29.39 -8.52
CA ILE A 423 -5.78 28.86 -9.86
C ILE A 423 -6.01 30.02 -10.82
N THR A 424 -5.32 29.99 -11.95
CA THR A 424 -5.51 30.93 -13.06
C THR A 424 -5.75 30.17 -14.35
N THR A 425 -6.66 30.66 -15.18
CA THR A 425 -6.95 30.09 -16.51
C THR A 425 -6.75 31.16 -17.57
N THR A 426 -5.95 30.85 -18.58
CA THR A 426 -5.60 31.75 -19.68
C THR A 426 -5.79 31.06 -21.02
N VAL A 427 -5.84 31.83 -22.12
CA VAL A 427 -5.82 31.29 -23.48
C VAL A 427 -4.47 31.65 -24.09
N ASN A 428 -3.71 30.64 -24.54
CA ASN A 428 -2.41 30.88 -25.16
C ASN A 428 -2.56 31.41 -26.60
N PRO A 429 -1.48 31.92 -27.23
CA PRO A 429 -1.54 32.43 -28.61
C PRO A 429 -2.01 31.42 -29.66
N ALA A 430 -1.94 30.12 -29.38
CA ALA A 430 -2.44 29.05 -30.24
C ALA A 430 -3.94 28.75 -30.01
N GLY A 431 -4.64 29.54 -29.19
CA GLY A 431 -6.07 29.37 -28.90
C GLY A 431 -6.38 28.27 -27.88
N LYS A 432 -5.37 27.69 -27.22
CA LYS A 432 -5.55 26.62 -26.24
C LYS A 432 -5.78 27.20 -24.85
N MET A 433 -6.71 26.60 -24.09
CA MET A 433 -6.99 26.99 -22.71
C MET A 433 -5.96 26.35 -21.78
N ILE A 434 -5.21 27.18 -21.06
CA ILE A 434 -4.14 26.78 -20.13
C ILE A 434 -4.57 27.13 -18.72
N LYS A 435 -4.63 26.12 -17.85
CA LYS A 435 -4.84 26.26 -16.42
C LYS A 435 -3.50 26.15 -15.71
N LYS A 436 -3.19 27.14 -14.87
CA LYS A 436 -2.01 27.18 -14.01
C LYS A 436 -2.45 27.22 -12.56
N MET A 437 -2.05 26.21 -11.80
CA MET A 437 -2.27 26.08 -10.37
C MET A 437 -0.94 26.29 -9.65
N ILE A 438 -0.92 27.23 -8.71
CA ILE A 438 0.23 27.49 -7.83
C ILE A 438 -0.19 27.09 -6.43
N MET A 439 0.55 26.18 -5.82
CA MET A 439 0.32 25.71 -4.46
C MET A 439 1.54 26.05 -3.60
N HIS A 440 1.29 26.57 -2.41
CA HIS A 440 2.31 26.94 -1.43
C HIS A 440 2.21 25.97 -0.27
N PHE A 441 3.21 25.12 -0.04
CA PHE A 441 3.23 24.09 1.02
C PHE A 441 4.12 24.52 2.18
N THR A 442 3.66 24.27 3.40
CA THR A 442 4.45 24.41 4.66
C THR A 442 5.48 23.30 4.85
N ILE A 443 5.54 22.33 3.94
CA ILE A 443 6.45 21.18 4.02
C ILE A 443 7.21 21.00 2.71
N SER A 444 8.42 20.45 2.82
CA SER A 444 9.18 19.97 1.68
C SER A 444 8.49 18.79 1.01
N LEU A 445 8.16 18.94 -0.29
CA LEU A 445 7.61 17.85 -1.12
C LEU A 445 8.68 17.15 -1.97
N VAL A 446 9.95 17.46 -1.72
CA VAL A 446 11.09 16.83 -2.42
C VAL A 446 11.94 15.97 -1.50
N GLU A 447 11.92 16.24 -0.20
CA GLU A 447 12.60 15.45 0.82
C GLU A 447 11.90 14.11 1.07
N PRO A 448 12.63 13.15 1.65
CA PRO A 448 12.04 11.94 2.20
C PRO A 448 11.06 12.27 3.32
N CYS A 449 9.86 11.70 3.27
CA CYS A 449 8.87 11.92 4.31
C CYS A 449 7.70 10.94 4.25
N ILE A 450 6.98 10.86 5.37
CA ILE A 450 5.64 10.30 5.45
C ILE A 450 4.62 11.43 5.64
N PHE A 451 3.56 11.40 4.85
CA PHE A 451 2.44 12.34 4.97
C PHE A 451 1.12 11.66 4.62
N CYS A 452 0.04 12.35 4.95
CA CYS A 452 -1.31 11.90 4.65
C CYS A 452 -1.86 12.66 3.44
N HIS A 453 -2.76 12.04 2.69
CA HIS A 453 -3.46 12.68 1.56
C HIS A 453 -4.11 14.00 2.00
N ALA A 454 -4.71 14.04 3.19
CA ALA A 454 -5.36 15.24 3.65
C ALA A 454 -4.44 16.45 3.91
N GLN A 455 -3.14 16.21 4.07
CA GLN A 455 -2.14 17.26 4.26
C GLN A 455 -1.70 17.86 2.92
N ILE A 456 -1.65 17.06 1.86
CA ILE A 456 -1.08 17.49 0.57
C ILE A 456 -2.02 17.47 -0.64
N GLY A 457 -3.23 16.96 -0.46
CA GLY A 457 -4.26 16.88 -1.49
C GLY A 457 -5.60 17.47 -1.07
N HIS A 458 -6.64 17.09 -1.80
CA HIS A 458 -7.97 17.68 -1.64
C HIS A 458 -8.95 16.85 -0.80
N HIS A 459 -8.51 15.68 -0.36
CA HIS A 459 -9.31 14.75 0.43
C HIS A 459 -9.06 14.95 1.92
N VAL A 460 -9.87 14.32 2.78
CA VAL A 460 -9.76 14.45 4.24
C VAL A 460 -9.45 13.09 4.89
N ASP A 461 -8.67 12.26 4.19
CA ASP A 461 -8.25 10.92 4.60
C ASP A 461 -6.76 10.80 4.99
N GLY A 462 -6.41 9.68 5.65
CA GLY A 462 -5.04 9.35 6.04
C GLY A 462 -4.60 9.87 7.43
N TYR A 463 -5.31 10.83 8.02
CA TYR A 463 -4.86 11.47 9.27
C TYR A 463 -4.62 10.53 10.45
N LEU A 464 -5.50 9.54 10.66
CA LEU A 464 -5.35 8.63 11.79
C LEU A 464 -4.19 7.67 11.61
N GLN A 465 -3.93 7.26 10.37
CA GLN A 465 -2.83 6.40 10.00
C GLN A 465 -1.50 7.11 10.30
N GLY A 466 -1.37 8.38 9.90
CA GLY A 466 -0.20 9.20 10.19
C GLY A 466 0.03 9.41 11.70
N LEU A 467 -1.02 9.77 12.45
CA LEU A 467 -0.92 9.95 13.90
C LEU A 467 -0.55 8.65 14.61
N TYR A 468 -1.17 7.52 14.24
CA TYR A 468 -0.87 6.22 14.83
C TYR A 468 0.59 5.84 14.62
N LEU A 469 1.07 5.95 13.38
CA LEU A 469 2.43 5.61 13.02
C LEU A 469 3.45 6.48 13.77
N TYR A 470 3.23 7.80 13.83
CA TYR A 470 4.10 8.70 14.59
C TYR A 470 4.19 8.29 16.07
N LEU A 471 3.05 8.08 16.72
CA LEU A 471 2.99 7.68 18.12
C LEU A 471 3.60 6.30 18.37
N ARG A 472 3.53 5.38 17.41
CA ARG A 472 4.04 4.01 17.55
C ARG A 472 5.51 3.86 17.24
N ILE A 473 6.01 4.58 16.24
CA ILE A 473 7.37 4.43 15.72
C ILE A 473 8.28 5.48 16.35
N TYR A 474 7.92 6.76 16.29
CA TYR A 474 8.77 7.86 16.77
C TYR A 474 8.68 8.06 18.28
N GLU A 475 7.46 8.12 18.83
CA GLU A 475 7.26 8.21 20.29
C GLU A 475 7.39 6.84 21.00
N GLU A 476 7.62 5.78 20.24
CA GLU A 476 7.82 4.40 20.72
C GLU A 476 6.73 3.88 21.69
N LEU A 477 5.52 4.43 21.63
CA LEU A 477 4.47 4.06 22.56
C LEU A 477 4.02 2.61 22.35
N SER A 478 3.69 1.93 23.45
CA SER A 478 3.02 0.63 23.37
C SER A 478 1.68 0.73 22.64
N ILE A 479 1.24 -0.34 21.98
CA ILE A 479 -0.04 -0.40 21.25
C ILE A 479 -1.21 0.11 22.11
N LYS A 480 -1.25 -0.27 23.40
CA LYS A 480 -2.27 0.17 24.37
C LYS A 480 -2.23 1.67 24.60
N ALA A 481 -1.03 2.20 24.88
CA ALA A 481 -0.83 3.63 25.11
C ALA A 481 -1.19 4.43 23.86
N THR A 482 -0.74 4.01 22.67
CA THR A 482 -1.03 4.71 21.41
C THR A 482 -2.53 4.85 21.16
N LEU A 483 -3.30 3.76 21.27
CA LEU A 483 -4.75 3.84 21.06
C LEU A 483 -5.44 4.76 22.07
N GLN A 484 -5.09 4.62 23.35
CA GLN A 484 -5.70 5.43 24.40
C GLN A 484 -5.31 6.92 24.28
N TYR A 485 -4.07 7.21 23.88
CA TYR A 485 -3.55 8.56 23.74
C TYR A 485 -4.10 9.25 22.49
N MET A 486 -4.22 8.55 21.36
CA MET A 486 -4.93 9.05 20.19
C MET A 486 -6.35 9.50 20.55
N ILE A 487 -7.07 8.68 21.30
CA ILE A 487 -8.43 9.01 21.76
C ILE A 487 -8.42 10.20 22.71
N PHE A 488 -7.45 10.28 23.62
CA PHE A 488 -7.27 11.43 24.51
C PHE A 488 -7.03 12.73 23.73
N PHE A 489 -6.11 12.72 22.76
CA PHE A 489 -5.80 13.90 21.94
C PHE A 489 -7.01 14.36 21.13
N LEU A 490 -7.77 13.41 20.57
CA LEU A 490 -8.98 13.70 19.80
C LEU A 490 -10.15 14.21 20.66
N THR A 491 -10.32 13.72 21.89
CA THR A 491 -11.55 13.97 22.69
C THR A 491 -11.37 14.98 23.81
N SER A 492 -10.14 15.34 24.15
CA SER A 492 -9.84 16.36 25.16
C SER A 492 -10.34 17.74 24.75
N GLU A 493 -10.45 18.64 25.73
CA GLU A 493 -10.70 20.06 25.48
C GLU A 493 -9.49 20.71 24.79
N LYS A 494 -9.73 21.80 24.04
CA LYS A 494 -8.62 22.57 23.46
C LYS A 494 -7.73 23.15 24.56
N THR A 495 -6.44 22.86 24.50
CA THR A 495 -5.43 23.49 25.36
C THR A 495 -5.34 24.98 25.05
N SER A 496 -4.62 25.73 25.89
CA SER A 496 -4.36 27.15 25.62
C SER A 496 -3.60 27.36 24.32
N ALA A 497 -2.70 26.44 23.96
CA ALA A 497 -1.90 26.50 22.74
C ALA A 497 -2.75 26.24 21.48
N GLU A 498 -3.66 25.27 21.54
CA GLU A 498 -4.58 24.94 20.42
C GLU A 498 -5.63 26.02 20.11
N LYS A 499 -5.71 27.08 20.94
CA LYS A 499 -6.59 28.24 20.71
C LYS A 499 -5.92 29.31 19.85
N ILE A 500 -4.60 29.26 19.71
CA ILE A 500 -3.82 30.22 18.92
C ILE A 500 -3.47 29.53 17.59
N PRO A 501 -3.89 30.07 16.44
CA PRO A 501 -3.51 29.50 15.16
C PRO A 501 -1.99 29.49 14.95
N LEU A 502 -1.44 28.43 14.36
CA LEU A 502 -0.03 28.41 13.97
C LEU A 502 0.14 29.20 12.67
N GLU A 503 1.25 29.92 12.54
CA GLU A 503 1.62 30.64 11.33
C GLU A 503 2.92 30.05 10.78
N LEU A 504 2.79 29.19 9.78
CA LEU A 504 3.91 28.42 9.24
C LEU A 504 4.37 29.03 7.91
N SER A 505 5.69 29.14 7.75
CA SER A 505 6.28 29.61 6.50
C SER A 505 6.25 28.52 5.44
N GLU A 506 6.02 28.93 4.18
CA GLU A 506 6.13 28.06 3.03
C GLU A 506 7.56 27.50 2.87
N GLU A 507 7.65 26.20 2.63
CA GLU A 507 8.89 25.49 2.31
C GLU A 507 8.98 25.11 0.83
N THR A 508 7.84 24.80 0.18
CA THR A 508 7.80 24.40 -1.23
C THR A 508 6.68 25.09 -1.99
N THR A 509 7.03 25.72 -3.11
CA THR A 509 6.06 26.15 -4.13
C THR A 509 5.95 25.09 -5.21
N VAL A 510 4.73 24.67 -5.52
CA VAL A 510 4.43 23.77 -6.64
C VAL A 510 3.64 24.51 -7.71
N THR A 511 4.15 24.50 -8.93
CA THR A 511 3.45 25.04 -10.10
C THR A 511 3.03 23.90 -11.01
N ARG A 512 1.72 23.66 -11.12
CA ARG A 512 1.15 22.73 -12.11
C ARG A 512 0.54 23.51 -13.27
N THR A 513 0.96 23.17 -14.48
CA THR A 513 0.39 23.71 -15.71
C THR A 513 -0.30 22.60 -16.48
N SER A 514 -1.52 22.83 -16.93
CA SER A 514 -2.35 21.86 -17.65
C SER A 514 -3.09 22.49 -18.83
N GLU A 515 -3.25 21.75 -19.91
CA GLU A 515 -4.12 22.11 -21.04
C GLU A 515 -5.53 21.60 -20.79
N ILE A 516 -6.54 22.45 -21.00
CA ILE A 516 -7.95 22.05 -20.99
C ILE A 516 -8.40 21.94 -22.44
N ASN A 517 -8.83 20.74 -22.83
CA ASN A 517 -9.43 20.53 -24.14
C ASN A 517 -10.83 21.16 -24.17
N SER A 518 -11.02 22.22 -24.95
CA SER A 518 -12.29 22.96 -25.00
C SER A 518 -13.50 22.15 -25.50
N ALA A 519 -13.28 21.03 -26.20
CA ALA A 519 -14.35 20.17 -26.72
C ALA A 519 -14.81 19.10 -25.73
N THR A 520 -13.91 18.62 -24.86
CA THR A 520 -14.18 17.52 -23.92
C THR A 520 -14.09 17.94 -22.45
N ASN A 521 -13.61 19.16 -22.18
CA ASN A 521 -13.17 19.65 -20.86
C ASN A 521 -12.13 18.75 -20.17
N ALA A 522 -11.50 17.83 -20.89
CA ALA A 522 -10.44 16.99 -20.34
C ALA A 522 -9.20 17.85 -20.02
N GLU A 523 -8.69 17.74 -18.80
CA GLU A 523 -7.46 18.39 -18.33
C GLU A 523 -6.28 17.44 -18.54
N THR A 524 -5.25 17.88 -19.26
CA THR A 524 -4.00 17.14 -19.45
C THR A 524 -2.86 17.92 -18.82
N ASN A 525 -2.13 17.32 -17.88
CA ASN A 525 -0.96 17.96 -17.28
C ASN A 525 0.12 18.18 -18.36
N ILE A 526 0.61 19.42 -18.45
CA ILE A 526 1.75 19.80 -19.29
C ILE A 526 3.02 19.69 -18.47
N ASP A 527 3.01 20.23 -17.25
CA ASP A 527 4.21 20.36 -16.41
C ASP A 527 3.86 20.46 -14.92
N ILE A 528 4.74 19.95 -14.05
CA ILE A 528 4.68 20.07 -12.60
C ILE A 528 6.08 20.41 -12.09
N GLN A 529 6.24 21.63 -11.57
CA GLN A 529 7.51 22.12 -11.05
C GLN A 529 7.47 22.27 -9.53
N PHE A 530 8.53 21.83 -8.88
CA PHE A 530 8.77 22.00 -7.45
C PHE A 530 9.91 23.00 -7.29
N SER A 531 9.71 24.01 -6.46
CA SER A 531 10.72 25.07 -6.27
C SER A 531 10.73 25.54 -4.83
N LYS A 532 11.92 25.97 -4.37
CA LYS A 532 12.00 26.74 -3.13
C LYS A 532 11.32 28.10 -3.35
N PRO A 533 10.50 28.57 -2.39
CA PRO A 533 9.82 29.84 -2.52
C PRO A 533 10.82 31.00 -2.57
N VAL A 534 10.65 31.89 -3.53
CA VAL A 534 11.45 33.14 -3.62
C VAL A 534 11.02 34.14 -2.53
N SER A 535 9.74 34.11 -2.17
CA SER A 535 9.15 34.87 -1.07
C SER A 535 8.15 33.96 -0.36
N PRO A 536 8.54 33.29 0.74
CA PRO A 536 7.69 32.33 1.44
C PRO A 536 6.34 32.95 1.86
N ALA A 537 5.24 32.32 1.46
CA ALA A 537 3.92 32.65 1.99
C ALA A 537 3.80 32.20 3.45
N ILE A 538 3.02 32.92 4.25
CA ILE A 538 2.61 32.46 5.59
C ILE A 538 1.27 31.74 5.47
N ILE A 539 1.22 30.52 5.98
CA ILE A 539 0.06 29.65 5.93
C ILE A 539 -0.46 29.46 7.36
N LYS A 540 -1.73 29.80 7.55
CA LYS A 540 -2.38 29.78 8.86
C LYS A 540 -3.01 28.42 9.14
N ILE A 541 -2.58 27.78 10.24
CA ILE A 541 -3.08 26.48 10.70
C ILE A 541 -4.05 26.67 11.88
N ASN A 542 -5.29 26.22 11.72
CA ASN A 542 -6.35 26.38 12.72
C ASN A 542 -6.86 25.03 13.28
N ASN A 543 -6.63 23.93 12.57
CA ASN A 543 -7.03 22.59 13.00
C ASN A 543 -5.79 21.72 13.20
N PHE A 544 -5.41 21.54 14.45
CA PHE A 544 -4.28 20.74 14.87
C PHE A 544 -4.52 20.24 16.30
N LEU A 545 -3.78 19.21 16.69
CA LEU A 545 -3.87 18.56 18.01
C LEU A 545 -2.54 18.73 18.73
N GLU A 546 -2.54 19.15 19.98
CA GLU A 546 -1.36 19.07 20.84
C GLU A 546 -1.05 17.61 21.19
N ILE A 547 0.19 17.18 20.95
CA ILE A 547 0.69 15.86 21.34
C ILE A 547 1.32 15.98 22.74
N ASP A 548 0.48 16.03 23.77
CA ASP A 548 0.90 16.12 25.17
C ASP A 548 0.96 14.71 25.80
N ILE A 549 2.08 14.02 25.56
CA ILE A 549 2.33 12.65 26.05
C ILE A 549 2.23 12.58 27.58
N ASP A 550 2.71 13.61 28.28
CA ASP A 550 2.72 13.65 29.74
C ASP A 550 1.32 13.81 30.32
N ALA A 551 0.48 14.68 29.75
CA ALA A 551 -0.91 14.79 30.15
C ALA A 551 -1.70 13.51 29.85
N ALA A 552 -1.43 12.86 28.71
CA ALA A 552 -2.06 11.59 28.36
C ALA A 552 -1.68 10.50 29.35
N LYS A 553 -0.39 10.40 29.72
CA LYS A 553 0.13 9.46 30.73
C LYS A 553 -0.40 9.73 32.13
N ALA A 554 -0.50 10.99 32.53
CA ALA A 554 -1.09 11.36 33.82
C ALA A 554 -2.57 10.98 33.90
N LYS A 555 -3.28 11.04 32.77
CA LYS A 555 -4.69 10.65 32.67
C LYS A 555 -4.89 9.13 32.58
N PHE A 556 -3.99 8.44 31.88
CA PHE A 556 -4.03 7.02 31.58
C PHE A 556 -2.65 6.38 31.85
N PRO A 557 -2.31 6.11 33.12
CA PRO A 557 -0.99 5.64 33.53
C PRO A 557 -0.69 4.18 33.16
#